data_AF-A0A0C9T549-F1
#
_entry.id   AF-A0A0C9T549-F1
#
_cell.length_a   1.000
_cell.length_b   1.000
_cell.length_c   1.000
_cell.angle_alpha   90.00
_cell.angle_beta   90.00
_cell.angle_gamma   90.00
#
_symmetry.space_group_name_H-M   'P 1'
#
loop_
_entity.id
_entity.type
_entity.pdbx_description
1 polymer ?
#
loop_
_entity_poly.entity_id
_entity_poly.type
_entity_poly.pdbx_seq_one_letter_code
_entity_poly.pdbx_strand_id
1 'polypeptide(L)'
;MNSSFAELFRQSPYSSPVKAYLERAAKQAGSAAVPEAEVKAYSDSVYFNYHTLGLSLLFIPSNGSKVDTKSPNYDALLLDGIDVFNALKDAAPTKGKTYSLFPLLPLEIAGTDDSDSSKVLQLGAESTGQDIVKALGEPTRKGGGAGPSSGSISIWCEWSKLGIMVEFGGKEARGPQAWEKGKDAKWKVVSFFPPKES
;
A
#
# COMPACT_ATOMS: atom_id res chain seq x y z
N MET A 1 7.59 -5.54 -8.84
CA MET A 1 7.05 -5.92 -7.50
C MET A 1 8.21 -6.17 -6.53
N ASN A 2 8.07 -5.84 -5.25
CA ASN A 2 9.07 -6.17 -4.21
C ASN A 2 9.09 -7.69 -3.96
N SER A 3 10.27 -8.31 -3.97
CA SER A 3 10.40 -9.77 -3.88
C SER A 3 9.82 -10.34 -2.58
N SER A 4 9.94 -9.62 -1.46
CA SER A 4 9.38 -10.07 -0.18
C SER A 4 7.86 -10.02 -0.12
N PHE A 5 7.21 -9.16 -0.90
CA PHE A 5 5.75 -9.12 -0.99
C PHE A 5 5.20 -10.20 -1.93
N ALA A 6 5.93 -10.54 -2.98
CA ALA A 6 5.55 -11.62 -3.89
C ALA A 6 5.32 -12.94 -3.15
N GLU A 7 6.16 -13.25 -2.15
CA GLU A 7 6.07 -14.48 -1.33
C GLU A 7 4.88 -14.49 -0.34
N LEU A 8 4.31 -13.32 -0.02
CA LEU A 8 3.18 -13.20 0.90
C LEU A 8 1.83 -13.35 0.21
N PHE A 9 1.74 -12.98 -1.07
CA PHE A 9 0.48 -13.13 -1.79
C PHE A 9 0.04 -14.59 -1.80
N ARG A 10 -1.27 -14.80 -1.71
CA ARG A 10 -1.88 -16.14 -1.61
C ARG A 10 -1.53 -16.91 -0.33
N GLN A 11 -0.97 -16.27 0.68
CA GLN A 11 -0.81 -16.87 2.01
C GLN A 11 -2.03 -16.57 2.90
N SER A 12 -2.35 -17.46 3.83
CA SER A 12 -3.40 -17.23 4.83
C SER A 12 -2.92 -16.28 5.94
N PRO A 13 -3.82 -15.62 6.68
CA PRO A 13 -3.46 -14.63 7.71
C PRO A 13 -2.49 -15.15 8.79
N TYR A 14 -2.60 -16.43 9.14
CA TYR A 14 -1.80 -17.05 10.21
C TYR A 14 -0.72 -18.01 9.69
N SER A 15 -0.47 -17.98 8.39
CA SER A 15 0.62 -18.74 7.78
C SER A 15 1.99 -18.30 8.33
N SER A 16 2.96 -19.21 8.27
CA SER A 16 4.33 -18.92 8.72
C SER A 16 4.99 -17.74 7.98
N PRO A 17 4.85 -17.59 6.64
CA PRO A 17 5.41 -16.45 5.92
C PRO A 17 4.85 -15.09 6.39
N VAL A 18 3.51 -14.99 6.57
CA VAL A 18 2.88 -13.75 7.04
C VAL A 18 3.32 -13.42 8.47
N LYS A 19 3.38 -14.42 9.36
CA LYS A 19 3.84 -14.23 10.73
C LYS A 19 5.30 -13.75 10.79
N ALA A 20 6.19 -14.41 10.06
CA ALA A 20 7.61 -14.03 10.01
C ALA A 20 7.81 -12.61 9.46
N TYR A 21 7.01 -12.21 8.48
CA TYR A 21 7.05 -10.86 7.93
C TYR A 21 6.62 -9.81 8.96
N LEU A 22 5.52 -10.05 9.68
CA LEU A 22 5.03 -9.16 10.73
C LEU A 22 6.01 -9.06 11.90
N GLU A 23 6.64 -10.17 12.30
CA GLU A 23 7.68 -10.19 13.33
C GLU A 23 8.89 -9.35 12.92
N ARG A 24 9.34 -9.46 11.67
CA ARG A 24 10.41 -8.63 11.12
C ARG A 24 10.03 -7.14 11.15
N ALA A 25 8.83 -6.79 10.69
CA ALA A 25 8.34 -5.41 10.71
C ALA A 25 8.23 -4.86 12.14
N ALA A 26 7.70 -5.64 13.08
CA ALA A 26 7.59 -5.27 14.49
C ALA A 26 8.95 -5.05 15.15
N LYS A 27 9.91 -5.95 14.90
CA LYS A 27 11.29 -5.80 15.37
C LYS A 27 11.94 -4.52 14.83
N GLN A 28 11.76 -4.23 13.55
CA GLN A 28 12.30 -3.02 12.94
C GLN A 28 11.65 -1.73 13.49
N ALA A 29 10.36 -1.81 13.86
CA ALA A 29 9.66 -0.73 14.55
C ALA A 29 10.05 -0.58 16.04
N GLY A 30 10.94 -1.45 16.56
CA GLY A 30 11.35 -1.45 17.98
C GLY A 30 10.31 -2.06 18.93
N SER A 31 9.33 -2.79 18.41
CA SER A 31 8.33 -3.50 19.22
C SER A 31 8.84 -4.87 19.67
N ALA A 32 8.56 -5.24 20.91
CA ALA A 32 8.93 -6.55 21.47
C ALA A 32 8.10 -7.72 20.92
N ALA A 33 6.91 -7.43 20.40
CA ALA A 33 6.00 -8.40 19.79
C ALA A 33 5.26 -7.77 18.61
N VAL A 34 4.66 -8.61 17.76
CA VAL A 34 3.75 -8.15 16.70
C VAL A 34 2.54 -7.48 17.37
N PRO A 35 2.23 -6.21 17.04
CA PRO A 35 1.06 -5.54 17.58
C PRO A 35 -0.22 -6.21 17.09
N GLU A 36 -1.26 -6.16 17.90
CA GLU A 36 -2.57 -6.70 17.52
C GLU A 36 -3.13 -5.93 16.31
N ALA A 37 -3.65 -6.68 15.34
CA ALA A 37 -4.33 -6.10 14.19
C ALA A 37 -5.74 -5.63 14.56
N GLU A 38 -6.15 -4.47 14.07
CA GLU A 38 -7.58 -4.16 13.99
C GLU A 38 -8.17 -4.89 12.77
N VAL A 39 -8.99 -5.91 13.03
CA VAL A 39 -9.63 -6.71 11.98
C VAL A 39 -10.95 -6.06 11.55
N LYS A 40 -11.12 -5.85 10.24
CA LYS A 40 -12.38 -5.40 9.63
C LYS A 40 -12.81 -6.36 8.55
N ALA A 41 -13.94 -7.04 8.76
CA ALA A 41 -14.51 -7.97 7.81
C ALA A 41 -15.64 -7.32 7.01
N TYR A 42 -15.60 -7.54 5.70
CA TYR A 42 -16.62 -7.21 4.71
C TYR A 42 -17.05 -8.50 4.01
N SER A 43 -18.16 -8.47 3.26
CA SER A 43 -18.67 -9.67 2.62
C SER A 43 -17.72 -10.29 1.58
N ASP A 44 -16.76 -9.52 1.08
CA ASP A 44 -15.81 -9.89 0.02
C ASP A 44 -14.36 -9.95 0.49
N SER A 45 -14.05 -9.46 1.69
CA SER A 45 -12.67 -9.24 2.12
C SER A 45 -12.54 -9.10 3.63
N VAL A 46 -11.34 -9.32 4.15
CA VAL A 46 -11.00 -9.05 5.55
C VAL A 46 -9.68 -8.29 5.59
N TYR A 47 -9.69 -7.14 6.27
CA TYR A 47 -8.51 -6.31 6.49
C TYR A 47 -7.93 -6.56 7.87
N PHE A 48 -6.63 -6.76 7.92
CA PHE A 48 -5.82 -6.78 9.15
C PHE A 48 -5.00 -5.49 9.17
N ASN A 49 -5.42 -4.52 9.98
CA ASN A 49 -4.82 -3.19 10.04
C ASN A 49 -3.82 -3.11 11.19
N TYR A 50 -2.53 -3.04 10.88
CA TYR A 50 -1.43 -2.85 11.83
C TYR A 50 -1.00 -1.37 11.85
N HIS A 51 -1.83 -0.53 12.47
CA HIS A 51 -1.64 0.93 12.46
C HIS A 51 -0.24 1.37 12.88
N THR A 52 0.30 0.79 13.96
CA THR A 52 1.63 1.11 14.48
C THR A 52 2.78 0.59 13.62
N LEU A 53 2.52 -0.34 12.70
CA LEU A 53 3.48 -0.79 11.69
C LEU A 53 3.33 -0.07 10.35
N GLY A 54 2.36 0.84 10.20
CA GLY A 54 2.12 1.48 8.90
C GLY A 54 1.75 0.47 7.81
N LEU A 55 0.99 -0.58 8.15
CA LEU A 55 0.71 -1.72 7.27
C LEU A 55 -0.76 -2.14 7.38
N SER A 56 -1.41 -2.40 6.25
CA SER A 56 -2.68 -3.12 6.20
C SER A 56 -2.57 -4.30 5.24
N LEU A 57 -3.14 -5.43 5.63
CA LEU A 57 -3.18 -6.65 4.83
C LEU A 57 -4.64 -6.96 4.46
N LEU A 58 -4.93 -7.03 3.17
CA LEU A 58 -6.24 -7.38 2.63
C LEU A 58 -6.23 -8.83 2.19
N PHE A 59 -7.15 -9.60 2.77
CA PHE A 59 -7.38 -10.99 2.43
C PHE A 59 -8.74 -11.17 1.76
N ILE A 60 -8.81 -12.03 0.75
CA ILE A 60 -10.04 -12.40 0.05
C ILE A 60 -10.34 -13.89 0.19
N PRO A 61 -11.62 -14.31 0.09
CA PRO A 61 -12.00 -15.71 0.04
C PRO A 61 -11.35 -16.45 -1.14
N SER A 62 -10.73 -17.60 -0.87
CA SER A 62 -9.99 -18.40 -1.85
C SER A 62 -10.83 -18.91 -3.03
N ASN A 63 -12.14 -19.08 -2.82
CA ASN A 63 -13.10 -19.62 -3.78
C ASN A 63 -14.13 -18.57 -4.26
N GLY A 64 -13.93 -17.29 -3.94
CA GLY A 64 -14.87 -16.22 -4.26
C GLY A 64 -16.19 -16.28 -3.49
N SER A 65 -16.30 -17.11 -2.44
CA SER A 65 -17.47 -17.12 -1.56
C SER A 65 -17.57 -15.82 -0.75
N LYS A 66 -18.72 -15.57 -0.12
CA LYS A 66 -18.82 -14.47 0.85
C LYS A 66 -18.13 -14.82 2.16
N VAL A 67 -17.58 -13.82 2.83
CA VAL A 67 -17.08 -13.91 4.21
C VAL A 67 -18.26 -13.80 5.19
N ASP A 68 -18.31 -14.66 6.21
CA ASP A 68 -19.10 -14.40 7.40
C ASP A 68 -18.40 -13.32 8.23
N THR A 69 -18.94 -12.10 8.22
CA THR A 69 -18.30 -10.95 8.88
C THR A 69 -18.31 -11.03 10.41
N LYS A 70 -19.13 -11.91 11.00
CA LYS A 70 -19.16 -12.11 12.46
C LYS A 70 -18.17 -13.17 12.91
N SER A 71 -17.90 -14.16 12.05
CA SER A 71 -16.97 -15.25 12.33
C SER A 71 -16.21 -15.66 11.07
N PRO A 72 -15.26 -14.84 10.58
CA PRO A 72 -14.51 -15.16 9.36
C PRO A 72 -13.71 -16.45 9.53
N ASN A 73 -13.81 -17.35 8.54
CA ASN A 73 -12.92 -18.50 8.45
C ASN A 73 -11.58 -18.07 7.83
N TYR A 74 -10.61 -17.72 8.68
CA TYR A 74 -9.32 -17.20 8.24
C TYR A 74 -8.50 -18.20 7.40
N ASP A 75 -8.70 -19.51 7.57
CA ASP A 75 -7.99 -20.52 6.78
C ASP A 75 -8.47 -20.58 5.32
N ALA A 76 -9.67 -20.06 5.05
CA ALA A 76 -10.23 -19.95 3.70
C ALA A 76 -9.89 -18.61 3.02
N LEU A 77 -9.05 -17.77 3.64
CA LEU A 77 -8.66 -16.47 3.11
C LEU A 77 -7.23 -16.48 2.56
N LEU A 78 -7.01 -15.69 1.51
CA LEU A 78 -5.73 -15.53 0.84
C LEU A 78 -5.38 -14.06 0.73
N LEU A 79 -4.13 -13.71 1.03
CA LEU A 79 -3.64 -12.35 0.88
C LEU A 79 -3.68 -11.92 -0.58
N ASP A 80 -4.32 -10.78 -0.85
CA ASP A 80 -4.50 -10.23 -2.20
C ASP A 80 -4.16 -8.73 -2.28
N GLY A 81 -4.04 -8.05 -1.13
CA GLY A 81 -3.59 -6.66 -1.08
C GLY A 81 -2.69 -6.37 0.11
N ILE A 82 -1.71 -5.50 -0.08
CA ILE A 82 -0.84 -4.98 0.97
C ILE A 82 -0.77 -3.47 0.83
N ASP A 83 -1.21 -2.73 1.84
CA ASP A 83 -1.05 -1.28 1.90
C ASP A 83 0.07 -0.92 2.87
N VAL A 84 1.05 -0.15 2.39
CA VAL A 84 2.07 0.48 3.24
C VAL A 84 1.81 1.98 3.34
N PHE A 85 2.01 2.52 4.54
CA PHE A 85 1.65 3.90 4.85
C PHE A 85 2.87 4.78 5.13
N ASN A 86 2.77 6.03 4.70
CA ASN A 86 3.69 7.09 5.06
C ASN A 86 3.05 7.96 6.15
N ALA A 87 3.79 8.23 7.24
CA ALA A 87 3.34 9.11 8.32
C ALA A 87 3.54 10.59 7.94
N LEU A 88 2.81 11.06 6.95
CA LEU A 88 2.86 12.46 6.52
C LEU A 88 2.25 13.36 7.61
N LYS A 89 3.06 14.27 8.15
CA LYS A 89 2.65 15.21 9.22
C LYS A 89 1.56 16.19 8.77
N ASP A 90 1.51 16.49 7.47
CA ASP A 90 0.61 17.50 6.89
C ASP A 90 -0.64 16.91 6.22
N ALA A 91 -0.85 15.59 6.33
CA ALA A 91 -2.07 14.98 5.83
C ALA A 91 -3.24 15.40 6.74
N ALA A 92 -4.24 16.08 6.16
CA ALA A 92 -5.45 16.45 6.89
C ALA A 92 -6.01 15.22 7.63
N PRO A 93 -6.35 15.34 8.93
CA PRO A 93 -6.78 14.20 9.74
C PRO A 93 -8.02 13.58 9.12
N THR A 94 -7.86 12.42 8.49
CA THR A 94 -8.99 11.55 8.14
C THR A 94 -9.61 11.06 9.44
N LYS A 95 -10.95 11.10 9.54
CA LYS A 95 -11.69 10.46 10.65
C LYS A 95 -11.33 8.98 10.68
N GLY A 96 -10.39 8.59 11.55
CA GLY A 96 -9.84 7.24 11.61
C GLY A 96 -8.54 7.21 12.41
N LYS A 97 -8.04 6.00 12.72
CA LYS A 97 -6.73 5.81 13.33
C LYS A 97 -5.62 6.21 12.36
N THR A 98 -4.58 6.87 12.85
CA THR A 98 -3.42 7.29 12.08
C THR A 98 -2.43 6.13 11.97
N TYR A 99 -1.98 5.84 10.75
CA TYR A 99 -0.91 4.88 10.51
C TYR A 99 0.47 5.49 10.77
N SER A 100 1.36 4.72 11.38
CA SER A 100 2.78 5.05 11.51
C SER A 100 3.51 4.89 10.18
N LEU A 101 4.76 5.36 10.13
CA LEU A 101 5.62 5.13 8.97
C LEU A 101 5.94 3.64 8.87
N PHE A 102 5.82 3.07 7.68
CA PHE A 102 6.19 1.68 7.45
C PHE A 102 7.67 1.43 7.79
N PRO A 103 8.00 0.49 8.72
CA PRO A 103 9.33 0.41 9.31
C PRO A 103 10.37 -0.25 8.40
N LEU A 104 9.96 -1.00 7.37
CA LEU A 104 10.88 -1.69 6.45
C LEU A 104 11.25 -0.85 5.21
N LEU A 105 11.17 0.48 5.30
CA LEU A 105 11.68 1.39 4.27
C LEU A 105 13.23 1.45 4.29
N PRO A 106 13.89 1.70 3.15
CA PRO A 106 13.30 1.86 1.81
C PRO A 106 12.81 0.52 1.22
N LEU A 107 11.75 0.59 0.41
CA LEU A 107 11.25 -0.56 -0.34
C LEU A 107 11.83 -0.57 -1.74
N GLU A 108 12.41 -1.70 -2.13
CA GLU A 108 12.88 -1.92 -3.49
C GLU A 108 11.74 -2.38 -4.38
N ILE A 109 11.52 -1.66 -5.48
CA ILE A 109 10.47 -1.95 -6.45
C ILE A 109 11.10 -1.99 -7.84
N ALA A 110 11.13 -3.18 -8.45
CA ALA A 110 11.52 -3.34 -9.84
C ALA A 110 10.52 -2.68 -10.80
N GLY A 111 11.02 -1.87 -11.75
CA GLY A 111 10.25 -1.28 -12.86
C GLY A 111 9.90 -2.27 -13.98
N THR A 112 9.31 -1.77 -15.08
CA THR A 112 8.71 -2.59 -16.15
C THR A 112 9.57 -2.86 -17.39
N ASP A 113 10.73 -2.23 -17.56
CA ASP A 113 11.41 -2.25 -18.88
C ASP A 113 12.53 -3.30 -18.97
N ASP A 114 12.35 -4.25 -19.90
CA ASP A 114 13.34 -5.24 -20.37
C ASP A 114 14.59 -4.62 -21.02
N SER A 115 14.58 -3.33 -21.37
CA SER A 115 15.72 -2.64 -22.01
C SER A 115 16.71 -2.02 -21.02
N ASP A 116 16.32 -1.85 -19.76
CA ASP A 116 17.18 -1.27 -18.73
C ASP A 116 16.77 -1.78 -17.35
N SER A 117 17.13 -3.04 -17.09
CA SER A 117 16.97 -3.77 -15.80
C SER A 117 17.60 -3.06 -14.59
N SER A 118 18.21 -1.88 -14.77
CA SER A 118 18.82 -1.05 -13.74
C SER A 118 17.84 -0.13 -13.00
N LYS A 119 16.59 0.05 -13.48
CA LYS A 119 15.62 0.96 -12.84
C LYS A 119 14.87 0.29 -11.69
N VAL A 120 15.53 0.26 -10.52
CA VAL A 120 14.94 -0.09 -9.24
C VAL A 120 14.52 1.20 -8.52
N LEU A 121 13.23 1.34 -8.21
CA LEU A 121 12.76 2.39 -7.31
C LEU A 121 13.13 2.00 -5.88
N GLN A 122 13.93 2.85 -5.23
CA GLN A 122 14.18 2.83 -3.80
C GLN A 122 13.15 3.75 -3.12
N LEU A 123 11.96 3.20 -2.82
CA LEU A 123 10.89 3.98 -2.22
C LEU A 123 11.21 4.26 -0.75
N GLY A 124 11.62 5.48 -0.44
CA GLY A 124 11.82 5.98 0.92
C GLY A 124 10.67 6.88 1.38
N ALA A 125 10.67 7.26 2.66
CA ALA A 125 9.63 8.13 3.23
C ALA A 125 9.53 9.51 2.53
N GLU A 126 10.63 9.98 1.96
CA GLU A 126 10.73 11.28 1.30
C GLU A 126 10.52 11.22 -0.21
N SER A 127 10.30 10.04 -0.78
CA SER A 127 10.09 9.88 -2.22
C SER A 127 8.86 10.66 -2.71
N THR A 128 9.02 11.30 -3.86
CA THR A 128 8.02 12.17 -4.47
C THR A 128 7.38 11.53 -5.70
N GLY A 129 6.31 12.15 -6.22
CA GLY A 129 5.71 11.75 -7.49
C GLY A 129 6.71 11.73 -8.65
N GLN A 130 7.64 12.69 -8.70
CA GLN A 130 8.68 12.72 -9.71
C GLN A 130 9.62 11.52 -9.61
N ASP A 131 10.05 11.16 -8.39
CA ASP A 131 10.95 10.02 -8.19
C ASP A 131 10.31 8.71 -8.64
N ILE A 132 9.03 8.52 -8.30
CA ILE A 132 8.27 7.32 -8.63
C ILE A 132 8.06 7.21 -10.13
N VAL A 133 7.61 8.27 -10.82
CA VAL A 133 7.40 8.25 -12.28
C VAL A 133 8.72 8.09 -13.02
N LYS A 134 9.81 8.73 -12.56
CA LYS A 134 11.14 8.59 -13.16
C LYS A 134 11.64 7.14 -13.13
N ALA A 135 11.32 6.40 -12.07
CA ALA A 135 11.75 5.01 -11.90
C ALA A 135 10.80 4.00 -12.57
N LEU A 136 9.49 4.19 -12.45
CA LEU A 136 8.47 3.22 -12.90
C LEU A 136 7.89 3.52 -14.29
N GLY A 137 8.19 4.69 -14.86
CA GLY A 137 7.58 5.16 -16.11
C GLY A 137 6.17 5.71 -15.91
N GLU A 138 5.44 5.88 -17.01
CA GLU A 138 4.09 6.42 -16.99
C GLU A 138 3.08 5.42 -16.39
N PRO A 139 2.16 5.87 -15.51
CA PRO A 139 1.14 4.99 -14.94
C PRO A 139 0.10 4.58 -15.97
N THR A 140 -0.43 3.37 -15.85
CA THR A 140 -1.50 2.84 -16.72
C THR A 140 -2.86 3.46 -16.40
N ARG A 141 -3.09 3.82 -15.13
CA ARG A 141 -4.30 4.50 -14.68
C ARG A 141 -3.94 5.60 -13.70
N LYS A 142 -4.75 6.65 -13.68
CA LYS A 142 -4.57 7.78 -12.77
C LYS A 142 -5.90 8.46 -12.49
N GLY A 143 -6.04 9.10 -11.34
CA GLY A 143 -7.27 9.78 -10.97
C GLY A 143 -7.14 10.64 -9.73
N GLY A 144 -8.23 11.32 -9.36
CA GLY A 144 -8.27 12.24 -8.23
C GLY A 144 -7.82 13.67 -8.57
N GLY A 145 -7.60 14.48 -7.52
CA GLY A 145 -7.28 15.91 -7.63
C GLY A 145 -8.47 16.82 -7.94
N ALA A 146 -9.64 16.27 -8.30
CA ALA A 146 -10.84 17.03 -8.59
C ALA A 146 -11.57 17.45 -7.29
N GLY A 147 -12.00 18.73 -7.24
CA GLY A 147 -12.80 19.30 -6.15
C GLY A 147 -12.08 20.40 -5.36
N PRO A 148 -12.80 21.12 -4.47
CA PRO A 148 -12.20 22.13 -3.61
C PRO A 148 -11.17 21.51 -2.65
N SER A 149 -10.15 22.27 -2.24
CA SER A 149 -9.05 21.77 -1.39
C SER A 149 -9.51 21.18 -0.05
N SER A 150 -10.73 21.49 0.41
CA SER A 150 -11.35 20.96 1.63
C SER A 150 -12.06 19.61 1.46
N GLY A 151 -12.21 19.09 0.23
CA GLY A 151 -12.93 17.84 -0.05
C GLY A 151 -12.45 17.03 -1.26
N SER A 152 -11.45 17.52 -1.99
CA SER A 152 -10.85 16.75 -3.09
C SER A 152 -10.14 15.50 -2.59
N ILE A 153 -10.38 14.40 -3.30
CA ILE A 153 -9.55 13.20 -3.18
C ILE A 153 -8.15 13.51 -3.69
N SER A 154 -7.13 13.00 -3.01
CA SER A 154 -5.76 13.12 -3.48
C SER A 154 -5.60 12.48 -4.87
N ILE A 155 -4.65 12.98 -5.66
CA ILE A 155 -4.24 12.28 -6.88
C ILE A 155 -3.64 10.91 -6.54
N TRP A 156 -3.84 9.95 -7.44
CA TRP A 156 -3.29 8.61 -7.37
C TRP A 156 -2.88 8.11 -8.75
N CYS A 157 -1.88 7.23 -8.78
CA CYS A 157 -1.33 6.60 -9.98
C CYS A 157 -1.24 5.09 -9.79
N GLU A 158 -1.56 4.31 -10.82
CA GLU A 158 -1.47 2.84 -10.82
C GLU A 158 -0.58 2.36 -11.97
N TRP A 159 0.31 1.41 -11.66
CA TRP A 159 1.11 0.63 -12.63
C TRP A 159 0.63 -0.82 -12.57
N SER A 160 -0.44 -1.13 -13.31
CA SER A 160 -1.16 -2.41 -13.17
C SER A 160 -0.27 -3.64 -13.43
N LYS A 161 0.68 -3.54 -14.38
CA LYS A 161 1.64 -4.61 -14.69
C LYS A 161 2.65 -4.87 -13.56
N LEU A 162 2.89 -3.87 -12.71
CA LEU A 162 3.76 -4.01 -11.54
C LEU A 162 3.02 -4.46 -10.29
N GLY A 163 1.68 -4.39 -10.31
CA GLY A 163 0.86 -4.66 -9.14
C GLY A 163 0.94 -3.54 -8.10
N ILE A 164 1.00 -2.27 -8.53
CA ILE A 164 1.26 -1.13 -7.64
C ILE A 164 0.28 0.01 -7.91
N MET A 165 -0.27 0.59 -6.84
CA MET A 165 -0.97 1.87 -6.85
C MET A 165 -0.38 2.78 -5.78
N VAL A 166 -0.18 4.06 -6.10
CA VAL A 166 0.34 5.08 -5.18
C VAL A 166 -0.71 6.18 -5.02
N GLU A 167 -1.14 6.44 -3.79
CA GLU A 167 -1.88 7.66 -3.43
C GLU A 167 -0.90 8.70 -2.88
N PHE A 168 -1.00 9.94 -3.35
CA PHE A 168 -0.15 11.04 -2.90
C PHE A 168 -0.80 11.86 -1.78
N GLY A 169 0.01 12.40 -0.88
CA GLY A 169 -0.44 13.24 0.23
C GLY A 169 0.03 14.68 0.12
N GLY A 170 -0.31 15.46 1.15
CA GLY A 170 0.02 16.88 1.20
C GLY A 170 -0.94 17.75 0.39
N LYS A 171 -0.67 19.06 0.43
CA LYS A 171 -1.45 20.08 -0.28
C LYS A 171 -1.21 20.03 -1.79
N GLU A 172 -0.05 19.50 -2.19
CA GLU A 172 0.40 19.34 -3.58
C GLU A 172 -0.43 18.30 -4.32
N ALA A 173 -0.97 17.31 -3.62
CA ALA A 173 -1.75 16.22 -4.20
C ALA A 173 -3.26 16.53 -4.33
N ARG A 174 -3.71 17.73 -3.99
CA ARG A 174 -5.14 18.08 -3.84
C ARG A 174 -5.50 19.44 -4.42
N GLY A 175 -6.78 19.60 -4.74
CA GLY A 175 -7.35 20.86 -5.23
C GLY A 175 -6.92 21.23 -6.65
N PRO A 176 -7.21 22.47 -7.07
CA PRO A 176 -6.80 22.97 -8.37
C PRO A 176 -5.30 22.83 -8.56
N GLN A 177 -4.91 22.32 -9.72
CA GLN A 177 -3.52 22.08 -10.12
C GLN A 177 -2.79 20.92 -9.43
N ALA A 178 -3.53 19.97 -8.84
CA ALA A 178 -2.92 18.81 -8.18
C ALA A 178 -2.03 17.99 -9.12
N TRP A 179 -2.36 17.92 -10.41
CA TRP A 179 -1.57 17.17 -11.40
C TRP A 179 -0.27 17.88 -11.79
N GLU A 180 -0.28 19.20 -11.80
CA GLU A 180 0.86 20.06 -12.09
C GLU A 180 1.85 20.10 -10.92
N LYS A 181 1.33 20.04 -9.68
CA LYS A 181 2.12 20.03 -8.43
C LYS A 181 2.46 18.64 -7.92
N GLY A 182 1.77 17.61 -8.40
CA GLY A 182 1.89 16.23 -7.94
C GLY A 182 3.29 15.64 -8.05
N LYS A 183 4.14 16.18 -8.93
CA LYS A 183 5.56 15.81 -9.03
C LYS A 183 6.31 16.02 -7.72
N ASP A 184 5.93 17.02 -6.93
CA ASP A 184 6.56 17.35 -5.64
C ASP A 184 5.82 16.73 -4.45
N ALA A 185 4.67 16.08 -4.68
CA ALA A 185 3.88 15.45 -3.64
C ALA A 185 4.55 14.15 -3.16
N LYS A 186 4.62 13.96 -1.85
CA LYS A 186 5.07 12.70 -1.24
C LYS A 186 3.97 11.65 -1.33
N TRP A 187 4.35 10.39 -1.46
CA TRP A 187 3.40 9.29 -1.34
C TRP A 187 2.83 9.22 0.08
N LYS A 188 1.55 8.89 0.20
CA LYS A 188 0.82 8.70 1.45
C LYS A 188 0.56 7.21 1.69
N VAL A 189 0.15 6.49 0.66
CA VAL A 189 -0.11 5.05 0.69
C VAL A 189 0.43 4.44 -0.59
N VAL A 190 1.10 3.30 -0.48
CA VAL A 190 1.37 2.43 -1.62
C VAL A 190 0.66 1.11 -1.42
N SER A 191 -0.20 0.76 -2.36
CA SER A 191 -0.92 -0.50 -2.40
C SER A 191 -0.22 -1.44 -3.36
N PHE A 192 0.08 -2.65 -2.89
CA PHE A 192 0.60 -3.76 -3.68
C PHE A 192 -0.50 -4.81 -3.85
N PHE A 193 -0.62 -5.34 -5.06
CA PHE A 193 -1.58 -6.39 -5.42
C PHE A 193 -0.94 -7.33 -6.45
N PRO A 194 -1.39 -8.60 -6.56
CA PRO A 194 -0.91 -9.51 -7.59
C PRO A 194 -0.96 -8.85 -8.97
N PRO A 195 0.12 -8.91 -9.79
CA PRO A 195 0.10 -8.31 -11.11
C PRO A 195 -1.04 -8.92 -11.93
N LYS A 196 -1.75 -8.09 -12.68
CA LYS A 196 -2.76 -8.61 -13.62
C LYS A 196 -2.01 -9.18 -14.81
N GLU A 197 -2.17 -10.47 -15.07
CA GLU A 197 -1.76 -11.04 -16.35
C GLU A 197 -2.53 -10.33 -17.48
N SER A 198 -1.81 -9.97 -18.55
CA SER A 198 -2.34 -9.34 -19.74
C SER A 198 -3.05 -10.33 -20.65
#